data_AF-W7B7Q4-F1
#
_entry.id   AF-W7B7Q4-F1
#
_cell.length_a   1.000
_cell.length_b   1.000
_cell.length_c   1.000
_cell.angle_alpha   90.00
_cell.angle_beta   90.00
_cell.angle_gamma   90.00
#
_symmetry.space_group_name_H-M   'P 1'
#
loop_
_entity.id
_entity.type
_entity.pdbx_description
1 polymer ?
#
loop_
_entity_poly.entity_id
_entity_poly.type
_entity_poly.pdbx_seq_one_letter_code
_entity_poly.pdbx_strand_id
1 'polypeptide(L)'
;MSKKQIVRKVLITSTAVAIVASSFGAPLTAMAEEQNNVQSSTGEKSNRILVRDTFSHFTWDKNGNLISIHFPSSTTVQNYNFRLMVNNVYRSSIIKGQPYYSYLNGSKWSFGNPISASSTFRIERINDKGEVLDYITKDGVMGISDKYWISKARSPLDWMLEGGVPVAIAPLAMTDAQASIDQIMNVSNNTVKQELQTRLNEANRQYAYNNNLAKSIGNIFTSSSQIALKSNVTQSTLDDLKKKIERCSKSRMERSINYNSFNSSNTT
;
A
#
# COMPACT_ATOMS: atom_id res chain seq x y z
N MET A 1 -7.67 41.76 -20.22
CA MET A 1 -7.87 41.30 -18.83
C MET A 1 -6.80 41.97 -17.96
N SER A 2 -7.13 42.68 -16.88
CA SER A 2 -6.16 43.52 -16.15
C SER A 2 -5.26 42.71 -15.21
N LYS A 3 -4.02 43.18 -14.93
CA LYS A 3 -3.09 42.55 -13.98
C LYS A 3 -3.74 42.26 -12.61
N LYS A 4 -4.63 43.13 -12.13
CA LYS A 4 -5.41 42.94 -10.90
C LYS A 4 -6.38 41.75 -10.97
N GLN A 5 -7.01 41.51 -12.12
CA GLN A 5 -7.93 40.38 -12.33
C GLN A 5 -7.19 39.04 -12.40
N ILE A 6 -5.99 39.03 -12.98
CA ILE A 6 -5.14 37.83 -13.03
C ILE A 6 -4.59 37.51 -11.64
N VAL A 7 -4.08 38.50 -10.90
CA VAL A 7 -3.64 38.32 -9.51
C VAL A 7 -4.78 37.82 -8.63
N ARG A 8 -6.01 38.36 -8.75
CA ARG A 8 -7.17 37.81 -8.02
C ARG A 8 -7.50 36.37 -8.43
N LYS A 9 -7.44 36.00 -9.70
CA LYS A 9 -7.68 34.60 -10.12
C LYS A 9 -6.59 33.66 -9.60
N VAL A 10 -5.32 34.04 -9.70
CA VAL A 10 -4.18 33.29 -9.17
C VAL A 10 -4.23 33.18 -7.65
N LEU A 11 -4.68 34.23 -6.95
CA LEU A 11 -4.86 34.23 -5.51
C LEU A 11 -6.06 33.38 -5.09
N ILE A 12 -7.17 33.41 -5.84
CA ILE A 12 -8.36 32.57 -5.59
C ILE A 12 -8.05 31.09 -5.85
N THR A 13 -7.33 30.76 -6.92
CA THR A 13 -6.88 29.39 -7.18
C THR A 13 -5.75 28.96 -6.25
N SER A 14 -4.88 29.86 -5.78
CA SER A 14 -3.88 29.53 -4.74
C SER A 14 -4.51 29.36 -3.37
N THR A 15 -5.60 30.08 -3.03
CA THR A 15 -6.41 29.74 -1.86
C THR A 15 -7.13 28.42 -2.05
N ALA A 16 -7.61 28.04 -3.24
CA ALA A 16 -8.14 26.69 -3.44
C ALA A 16 -7.04 25.60 -3.28
N VAL A 17 -5.79 25.90 -3.64
CA VAL A 17 -4.64 25.02 -3.41
C VAL A 17 -4.16 25.04 -1.95
N ALA A 18 -4.31 26.16 -1.23
CA ALA A 18 -3.88 26.34 0.17
C ALA A 18 -4.97 25.98 1.21
N ILE A 19 -6.26 26.05 0.85
CA ILE A 19 -7.39 25.59 1.67
C ILE A 19 -7.40 24.05 1.72
N VAL A 20 -6.91 23.37 0.68
CA VAL A 20 -6.62 21.93 0.72
C VAL A 20 -5.42 21.61 1.63
N ALA A 21 -4.56 22.58 1.92
CA ALA A 21 -3.43 22.42 2.84
C ALA A 21 -3.76 22.76 4.31
N SER A 22 -4.96 23.26 4.63
CA SER A 22 -5.23 23.82 5.98
C SER A 22 -6.60 23.51 6.60
N SER A 23 -7.41 22.59 6.06
CA SER A 23 -8.70 22.23 6.68
C SER A 23 -8.73 20.82 7.30
N PHE A 24 -8.45 20.80 8.60
CA PHE A 24 -9.11 20.06 9.68
C PHE A 24 -9.38 18.54 9.52
N GLY A 25 -8.52 17.77 10.18
CA GLY A 25 -8.91 17.06 11.41
C GLY A 25 -9.84 15.85 11.28
N ALA A 26 -9.26 14.68 11.01
CA ALA A 26 -9.79 13.40 11.48
C ALA A 26 -8.64 12.51 11.99
N PRO A 27 -8.84 11.74 13.07
CA PRO A 27 -7.77 11.01 13.72
C PRO A 27 -7.24 9.86 12.87
N LEU A 28 -5.92 9.71 12.94
CA LEU A 28 -5.03 8.77 12.25
C LEU A 28 -5.25 7.28 12.61
N THR A 29 -6.43 6.88 13.10
CA THR A 29 -6.67 5.53 13.65
C THR A 29 -7.63 4.66 12.86
N ALA A 30 -8.28 5.17 11.80
CA ALA A 30 -9.31 4.40 11.08
C ALA A 30 -8.84 3.71 9.78
N MET A 31 -7.58 3.89 9.33
CA MET A 31 -7.13 3.34 8.03
C MET A 31 -6.46 1.96 8.10
N ALA A 32 -6.77 1.16 9.13
CA ALA A 32 -6.27 -0.21 9.28
C ALA A 32 -7.34 -1.27 9.59
N GLU A 33 -8.63 -0.93 9.61
CA GLU A 33 -9.71 -1.91 9.78
C GLU A 33 -10.75 -1.77 8.66
N GLU A 34 -10.37 -2.09 7.43
CA GLU A 34 -11.35 -2.65 6.51
C GLU A 34 -11.37 -4.15 6.79
N GLN A 35 -12.26 -4.53 7.71
CA GLN A 35 -12.62 -5.93 7.93
C GLN A 35 -13.00 -6.52 6.58
N ASN A 36 -12.27 -7.54 6.15
CA ASN A 36 -12.68 -8.45 5.08
C ASN A 36 -13.99 -9.14 5.51
N ASN A 37 -15.11 -8.45 5.37
CA ASN A 37 -16.44 -9.02 5.53
C ASN A 37 -16.83 -9.65 4.20
N VAL A 38 -16.26 -10.83 3.93
CA VAL A 38 -16.79 -11.72 2.90
C VAL A 38 -18.02 -12.37 3.49
N GLN A 39 -19.16 -11.83 3.11
CA GLN A 39 -20.50 -12.30 3.41
C GLN A 39 -20.62 -13.79 3.05
N SER A 40 -20.72 -14.62 4.09
CA SER A 40 -20.93 -16.05 4.02
C SER A 40 -22.36 -16.33 3.54
N SER A 41 -22.51 -16.81 2.31
CA SER A 41 -23.77 -17.38 1.85
C SER A 41 -24.14 -18.61 2.69
N THR A 42 -25.39 -18.57 3.15
CA THR A 42 -26.12 -19.54 3.96
C THR A 42 -26.24 -20.89 3.28
N GLY A 43 -25.94 -21.96 4.03
CA GLY A 43 -26.12 -23.35 3.63
C GLY A 43 -25.08 -24.24 4.31
N GLU A 44 -25.44 -24.79 5.48
CA GLU A 44 -24.77 -25.89 6.20
C GLU A 44 -23.23 -25.97 6.06
N LYS A 45 -22.49 -25.05 6.68
CA LYS A 45 -21.02 -25.12 6.71
C LYS A 45 -20.53 -25.79 7.99
N SER A 46 -20.00 -27.01 7.83
CA SER A 46 -19.05 -27.58 8.80
C SER A 46 -18.03 -26.52 9.18
N ASN A 47 -17.90 -26.23 10.47
CA ASN A 47 -17.14 -25.11 11.05
C ASN A 47 -15.60 -25.30 10.96
N ARG A 48 -15.10 -25.85 9.84
CA ARG A 48 -13.69 -26.06 9.57
C ARG A 48 -13.08 -24.80 8.95
N ILE A 49 -12.48 -23.96 9.79
CA ILE A 49 -11.52 -22.94 9.31
C ILE A 49 -10.40 -23.69 8.60
N LEU A 50 -10.14 -23.38 7.33
CA LEU A 50 -9.03 -23.97 6.59
C LEU A 50 -7.73 -23.23 6.96
N VAL A 51 -6.60 -23.92 6.96
CA VAL A 51 -5.27 -23.35 7.21
C VAL A 51 -5.01 -22.10 6.37
N ARG A 52 -5.48 -22.08 5.11
CA ARG A 52 -5.36 -20.90 4.24
C ARG A 52 -6.04 -19.63 4.80
N ASP A 53 -7.08 -19.78 5.61
CA ASP A 53 -7.82 -18.67 6.19
C ASP A 53 -7.24 -18.22 7.55
N THR A 54 -6.16 -18.87 8.00
CA THR A 54 -5.52 -18.58 9.30
C THR A 54 -4.32 -17.64 9.22
N PHE A 55 -3.88 -17.25 8.02
CA PHE A 55 -2.74 -16.35 7.83
C PHE A 55 -3.17 -15.02 7.23
N SER A 56 -2.56 -13.93 7.67
CA SER A 56 -2.78 -12.61 7.09
C SER A 56 -1.84 -12.34 5.91
N HIS A 57 -0.55 -12.63 6.06
CA HIS A 57 0.46 -12.44 5.02
C HIS A 57 1.79 -13.11 5.42
N PHE A 58 2.76 -13.03 4.51
CA PHE A 58 4.09 -13.60 4.65
C PHE A 58 5.12 -12.54 4.29
N THR A 59 6.29 -12.58 4.93
CA THR A 59 7.38 -11.64 4.63
C THR A 59 8.58 -12.39 4.10
N TRP A 60 9.18 -11.81 3.08
CA TRP A 60 10.31 -12.32 2.32
C TRP A 60 11.49 -11.35 2.42
N ASP A 61 12.71 -11.87 2.41
CA ASP A 61 13.89 -11.03 2.23
C ASP A 61 14.09 -10.66 0.75
N LYS A 62 15.09 -9.82 0.47
CA LYS A 62 15.44 -9.37 -0.90
C LYS A 62 15.85 -10.51 -1.85
N ASN A 63 16.20 -11.68 -1.32
CA ASN A 63 16.57 -12.86 -2.09
C ASN A 63 15.38 -13.82 -2.27
N GLY A 64 14.19 -13.44 -1.78
CA GLY A 64 12.98 -14.25 -1.83
C GLY A 64 12.91 -15.36 -0.78
N ASN A 65 13.76 -15.31 0.25
CA ASN A 65 13.69 -16.28 1.34
C ASN A 65 12.60 -15.90 2.34
N LEU A 66 11.81 -16.86 2.82
CA LEU A 66 10.77 -16.60 3.81
C LEU A 66 11.40 -16.28 5.17
N ILE A 67 11.05 -15.14 5.75
CA ILE A 67 11.57 -14.70 7.05
C ILE A 67 10.53 -14.75 8.17
N SER A 68 9.26 -14.54 7.85
CA SER A 68 8.18 -14.60 8.84
C SER A 68 6.81 -14.91 8.24
N ILE A 69 5.95 -15.48 9.09
CA ILE A 69 4.54 -15.77 8.85
C ILE A 69 3.74 -14.89 9.80
N HIS A 70 2.72 -14.19 9.26
CA HIS A 70 1.85 -13.34 10.05
C HIS A 70 0.45 -13.94 10.15
N PHE A 71 -0.05 -14.00 11.37
CA PHE A 71 -1.41 -14.41 11.70
C PHE A 71 -2.28 -13.16 11.88
N PRO A 72 -3.60 -13.26 11.63
CA PRO A 72 -4.51 -12.13 11.77
C PRO A 72 -4.61 -11.65 13.23
N SER A 73 -4.34 -12.51 14.21
CA SER A 73 -4.33 -12.14 15.64
C SER A 73 -3.43 -13.07 16.45
N SER A 74 -3.04 -12.63 17.66
CA SER A 74 -2.40 -13.50 18.66
C SER A 74 -3.33 -14.62 19.15
N THR A 75 -4.64 -14.39 19.15
CA THR A 75 -5.64 -15.40 19.51
C THR A 75 -5.59 -16.61 18.57
N THR A 76 -5.32 -16.40 17.28
CA THR A 76 -5.18 -17.50 16.30
C THR A 76 -4.05 -18.45 16.70
N VAL A 77 -2.87 -17.91 17.03
CA VAL A 77 -1.72 -18.74 17.41
C VAL A 77 -1.89 -19.38 18.79
N GLN A 78 -2.72 -18.82 19.67
CA GLN A 78 -3.07 -19.41 20.96
C GLN A 78 -4.07 -20.57 20.82
N ASN A 79 -4.99 -20.50 19.86
CA ASN A 79 -6.06 -21.50 19.69
C ASN A 79 -5.61 -22.75 18.92
N TYR A 80 -4.63 -22.62 18.03
CA TYR A 80 -4.24 -23.68 17.09
C TYR A 80 -2.76 -24.07 17.21
N ASN A 81 -2.44 -25.28 16.75
CA ASN A 81 -1.08 -25.78 16.65
C ASN A 81 -0.65 -25.78 15.18
N PHE A 82 0.52 -25.21 14.89
CA PHE A 82 1.07 -25.11 13.54
C PHE A 82 2.45 -25.76 13.48
N ARG A 83 2.73 -26.44 12.38
CA ARG A 83 4.03 -27.06 12.09
C ARG A 83 4.51 -26.63 10.70
N LEU A 84 5.76 -26.20 10.62
CA LEU A 84 6.42 -25.86 9.38
C LEU A 84 7.31 -27.03 8.96
N MET A 85 7.09 -27.52 7.75
CA MET A 85 7.89 -28.54 7.10
C MET A 85 8.66 -27.91 5.94
N VAL A 86 9.98 -28.10 5.88
CA VAL A 86 10.85 -27.63 4.80
C VAL A 86 11.53 -28.84 4.17
N ASN A 87 11.38 -29.02 2.86
CA ASN A 87 11.86 -30.20 2.13
C ASN A 87 11.45 -31.52 2.81
N ASN A 88 10.19 -31.58 3.26
CA ASN A 88 9.60 -32.69 4.02
C ASN A 88 10.23 -32.98 5.39
N VAL A 89 11.09 -32.11 5.91
CA VAL A 89 11.69 -32.23 7.24
C VAL A 89 11.08 -31.21 8.20
N TYR A 90 10.88 -31.61 9.45
CA TYR A 90 10.44 -30.71 10.51
C TYR A 90 11.41 -29.54 10.66
N ARG A 91 10.87 -28.32 10.67
CA ARG A 91 11.66 -27.09 10.84
C ARG A 91 11.35 -26.39 12.15
N SER A 92 10.07 -26.11 12.41
CA SER A 92 9.62 -25.39 13.60
C SER A 92 8.13 -25.61 13.82
N SER A 93 7.64 -25.24 15.00
CA SER A 93 6.20 -25.27 15.31
C SER A 93 5.80 -24.16 16.28
N ILE A 94 4.49 -23.91 16.34
CA ILE A 94 3.82 -23.19 17.44
C ILE A 94 2.78 -24.13 18.00
N ILE A 95 2.82 -24.39 19.31
CA ILE A 95 1.82 -25.19 20.02
C ILE A 95 1.14 -24.27 21.04
N LYS A 96 -0.14 -23.96 20.84
CA LYS A 96 -0.94 -23.09 21.73
C LYS A 96 -0.21 -21.80 22.15
N GLY A 97 0.35 -21.10 21.17
CA GLY A 97 1.09 -19.85 21.37
C GLY A 97 2.52 -20.01 21.85
N GLN A 98 3.00 -21.23 22.09
CA GLN A 98 4.40 -21.50 22.44
C GLN A 98 5.23 -21.83 21.18
N PRO A 99 6.25 -21.04 20.82
CA PRO A 99 7.11 -21.33 19.68
C PRO A 99 8.18 -22.39 20.03
N TYR A 100 8.50 -23.24 19.06
CA TYR A 100 9.59 -24.21 19.12
C TYR A 100 10.51 -24.03 17.90
N TYR A 101 11.83 -23.95 18.15
CA TYR A 101 12.86 -23.68 17.13
C TYR A 101 12.59 -22.44 16.26
N SER A 102 11.92 -21.46 16.85
CA SER A 102 11.43 -20.25 16.19
C SER A 102 11.11 -19.18 17.24
N TYR A 103 10.69 -18.00 16.79
CA TYR A 103 10.30 -16.89 17.65
C TYR A 103 8.86 -16.49 17.35
N LEU A 104 8.10 -16.15 18.38
CA LEU A 104 6.75 -15.60 18.24
C LEU A 104 6.69 -14.28 19.00
N ASN A 105 6.34 -13.21 18.29
CA ASN A 105 6.05 -11.90 18.89
C ASN A 105 4.66 -11.45 18.46
N GLY A 106 3.70 -11.47 19.39
CA GLY A 106 2.29 -11.25 19.10
C GLY A 106 1.77 -12.27 18.08
N SER A 107 1.36 -11.80 16.90
CA SER A 107 0.89 -12.63 15.79
C SER A 107 1.96 -12.91 14.73
N LYS A 108 3.23 -12.58 14.98
CA LYS A 108 4.33 -12.76 14.03
C LYS A 108 5.21 -13.95 14.41
N TRP A 109 5.18 -15.00 13.59
CA TRP A 109 6.06 -16.16 13.70
C TRP A 109 7.30 -15.98 12.82
N SER A 110 8.48 -15.98 13.41
CA SER A 110 9.76 -15.69 12.76
C SER A 110 10.77 -16.82 12.97
N PHE A 111 11.75 -16.94 12.07
CA PHE A 111 12.75 -18.01 12.09
C PHE A 111 14.14 -17.44 12.33
N GLY A 112 15.00 -18.18 13.06
CA GLY A 112 16.39 -17.77 13.28
C GLY A 112 17.21 -17.72 11.99
N ASN A 113 16.89 -18.57 11.01
CA ASN A 113 17.48 -18.57 9.68
C ASN A 113 16.34 -18.57 8.63
N PRO A 114 16.38 -17.67 7.62
CA PRO A 114 15.39 -17.63 6.55
C PRO A 114 15.24 -18.97 5.82
N ILE A 115 14.03 -19.26 5.34
CA ILE A 115 13.77 -20.45 4.51
C ILE A 115 14.10 -20.10 3.07
N SER A 116 15.01 -20.86 2.47
CA SER A 116 15.50 -20.55 1.13
C SER A 116 14.39 -20.52 0.07
N ALA A 117 14.47 -19.55 -0.84
CA ALA A 117 13.60 -19.43 -2.00
C ALA A 117 13.60 -20.69 -2.89
N SER A 118 14.66 -21.51 -2.88
CA SER A 118 14.73 -22.77 -3.65
C SER A 118 14.07 -23.95 -2.94
N SER A 119 13.79 -23.83 -1.64
CA SER A 119 13.21 -24.93 -0.87
C SER A 119 11.71 -25.10 -1.16
N THR A 120 11.26 -26.34 -1.03
CA THR A 120 9.84 -26.64 -0.86
C THR A 120 9.49 -26.47 0.61
N PHE A 121 8.29 -25.96 0.89
CA PHE A 121 7.79 -25.94 2.26
C PHE A 121 6.26 -26.05 2.28
N ARG A 122 5.74 -26.47 3.43
CA ARG A 122 4.31 -26.40 3.74
C ARG A 122 4.11 -26.08 5.22
N ILE A 123 3.00 -25.44 5.52
CA ILE A 123 2.56 -25.17 6.88
C ILE A 123 1.35 -26.05 7.13
N GLU A 124 1.44 -26.85 8.18
CA GLU A 124 0.42 -27.80 8.61
C GLU A 124 -0.24 -27.26 9.87
N ARG A 125 -1.56 -27.35 9.96
CA ARG A 125 -2.24 -27.30 11.26
C ARG A 125 -2.41 -28.71 11.77
N ILE A 126 -2.06 -28.89 13.03
CA ILE A 126 -2.06 -30.20 13.69
C ILE A 126 -2.99 -30.20 14.89
N ASN A 127 -3.50 -31.36 15.28
CA ASN A 127 -4.21 -31.51 16.55
C ASN A 127 -3.21 -31.72 17.71
N ASP A 128 -3.73 -31.92 18.92
CA ASP A 128 -2.90 -32.11 20.12
C ASP A 128 -2.12 -33.44 20.13
N LYS A 129 -2.47 -34.38 19.24
CA LYS A 129 -1.72 -35.62 19.02
C LYS A 129 -0.62 -35.50 17.95
N GLY A 130 -0.53 -34.34 17.29
CA GLY A 130 0.42 -34.10 16.19
C GLY A 130 -0.04 -34.61 14.82
N GLU A 131 -1.30 -35.04 14.70
CA GLU A 131 -1.90 -35.47 13.44
C GLU A 131 -2.24 -34.24 12.58
N VAL A 132 -1.99 -34.32 11.28
CA VAL A 132 -2.26 -33.23 10.34
C VAL A 132 -3.76 -33.12 10.10
N LEU A 133 -4.33 -31.94 10.39
CA LEU A 133 -5.73 -31.63 10.10
C LEU A 133 -5.88 -31.12 8.66
N ASP A 134 -4.95 -30.25 8.24
CA ASP A 134 -4.87 -29.63 6.92
C ASP A 134 -3.53 -28.91 6.75
N TYR A 135 -3.20 -28.51 5.52
CA TYR A 135 -1.95 -27.83 5.21
C TYR A 135 -2.08 -26.86 4.04
N ILE A 136 -1.11 -25.94 3.93
CA ILE A 136 -0.89 -25.08 2.78
C ILE A 136 0.53 -25.25 2.25
N THR A 137 0.68 -25.37 0.94
CA THR A 137 1.99 -25.45 0.27
C THR A 137 2.56 -24.06 0.03
N LYS A 138 3.84 -24.01 -0.34
CA LYS A 138 4.51 -22.78 -0.81
C LYS A 138 3.69 -22.01 -1.85
N ASP A 139 3.13 -22.68 -2.85
CA ASP A 139 2.35 -22.02 -3.91
C ASP A 139 1.07 -21.36 -3.35
N GLY A 140 0.37 -22.06 -2.45
CA GLY A 140 -0.77 -21.49 -1.74
C GLY A 140 -0.38 -20.29 -0.88
N VAL A 141 0.77 -20.37 -0.19
CA VAL A 141 1.33 -19.29 0.62
C VAL A 141 1.65 -18.06 -0.24
N MET A 142 2.28 -18.25 -1.40
CA MET A 142 2.57 -17.15 -2.33
C MET A 142 1.27 -16.50 -2.84
N GLY A 143 0.22 -17.28 -3.12
CA GLY A 143 -1.08 -16.75 -3.53
C GLY A 143 -1.74 -15.83 -2.47
N ILE A 144 -1.70 -16.22 -1.20
CA ILE A 144 -2.23 -15.40 -0.08
C ILE A 144 -1.35 -14.15 0.12
N SER A 145 -0.03 -14.36 0.17
CA SER A 145 0.96 -13.29 0.39
C SER A 145 0.80 -12.17 -0.64
N ASP A 146 0.79 -12.52 -1.92
CA ASP A 146 0.77 -11.53 -2.98
C ASP A 146 -0.53 -10.74 -3.00
N LYS A 147 -1.69 -11.36 -2.73
CA LYS A 147 -2.97 -10.64 -2.64
C LYS A 147 -2.91 -9.52 -1.60
N TYR A 148 -2.35 -9.81 -0.42
CA TYR A 148 -2.15 -8.81 0.62
C TYR A 148 -1.20 -7.68 0.16
N TRP A 149 -0.03 -8.03 -0.36
CA TRP A 149 0.99 -7.04 -0.75
C TRP A 149 0.58 -6.18 -1.94
N ILE A 150 -0.13 -6.77 -2.92
CA ILE A 150 -0.74 -6.04 -4.03
C ILE A 150 -1.72 -4.99 -3.48
N SER A 151 -2.62 -5.38 -2.56
CA SER A 151 -3.55 -4.44 -1.94
C SER A 151 -2.82 -3.35 -1.17
N LYS A 152 -1.81 -3.72 -0.37
CA LYS A 152 -1.03 -2.80 0.46
C LYS A 152 -0.24 -1.79 -0.37
N ALA A 153 0.27 -2.19 -1.54
CA ALA A 153 0.91 -1.30 -2.50
C ALA A 153 -0.09 -0.41 -3.26
N ARG A 154 -1.24 -0.97 -3.65
CA ARG A 154 -2.21 -0.31 -4.54
C ARG A 154 -2.95 0.84 -3.85
N SER A 155 -3.45 0.63 -2.63
CA SER A 155 -4.24 1.63 -1.90
C SER A 155 -3.55 3.00 -1.76
N PRO A 156 -2.28 3.10 -1.28
CA PRO A 156 -1.61 4.40 -1.20
C PRO A 156 -1.36 5.01 -2.59
N LEU A 157 -1.05 4.18 -3.61
CA LEU A 157 -0.83 4.67 -4.96
C LEU A 157 -2.12 5.21 -5.61
N ASP A 158 -3.28 4.59 -5.39
CA ASP A 158 -4.58 5.09 -5.87
C ASP A 158 -4.83 6.47 -5.24
N TRP A 159 -4.72 6.56 -3.91
CA TRP A 159 -4.92 7.80 -3.18
C TRP A 159 -3.98 8.93 -3.62
N MET A 160 -2.72 8.62 -3.99
CA MET A 160 -1.76 9.59 -4.53
C MET A 160 -2.13 10.10 -5.91
N LEU A 161 -2.51 9.18 -6.80
CA LEU A 161 -2.80 9.51 -8.19
C LEU A 161 -4.15 10.22 -8.34
N GLU A 162 -5.10 9.95 -7.45
CA GLU A 162 -6.39 10.64 -7.34
C GLU A 162 -6.28 12.01 -6.65
N GLY A 163 -5.11 12.35 -6.12
CA GLY A 163 -4.82 13.67 -5.54
C GLY A 163 -5.28 13.84 -4.09
N GLY A 164 -5.57 12.75 -3.39
CA GLY A 164 -6.02 12.75 -2.00
C GLY A 164 -4.90 12.86 -0.96
N VAL A 165 -3.63 12.64 -1.34
CA VAL A 165 -2.51 12.58 -0.37
C VAL A 165 -1.93 13.96 -0.07
N PRO A 166 -1.86 14.37 1.22
CA PRO A 166 -1.08 15.53 1.64
C PRO A 166 0.40 15.36 1.27
N VAL A 167 1.01 16.41 0.71
CA VAL A 167 2.42 16.44 0.27
C VAL A 167 3.38 15.94 1.36
N ALA A 168 3.09 16.19 2.63
CA ALA A 168 3.96 15.81 3.75
C ALA A 168 4.13 14.29 3.94
N ILE A 169 3.13 13.47 3.58
CA ILE A 169 3.15 12.02 3.83
C ILE A 169 3.35 11.19 2.55
N ALA A 170 3.31 11.84 1.39
CA ALA A 170 3.56 11.21 0.10
C ALA A 170 4.89 10.43 0.03
N PRO A 171 6.04 10.94 0.55
CA PRO A 171 7.29 10.17 0.53
C PRO A 171 7.20 8.85 1.30
N LEU A 172 6.62 8.86 2.51
CA LEU A 172 6.46 7.67 3.33
C LEU A 172 5.53 6.64 2.64
N ALA A 173 4.40 7.11 2.10
CA ALA A 173 3.47 6.26 1.36
C ALA A 173 4.13 5.60 0.13
N MET A 174 5.01 6.32 -0.59
CA MET A 174 5.77 5.77 -1.72
C MET A 174 6.81 4.74 -1.27
N THR A 175 7.49 4.98 -0.14
CA THR A 175 8.41 4.00 0.46
C THR A 175 7.68 2.73 0.88
N ASP A 176 6.53 2.85 1.53
CA ASP A 176 5.71 1.70 1.94
C ASP A 176 5.16 0.93 0.74
N ALA A 177 4.78 1.64 -0.33
CA ALA A 177 4.34 1.03 -1.58
C ALA A 177 5.48 0.25 -2.25
N GLN A 178 6.69 0.82 -2.35
CA GLN A 178 7.86 0.12 -2.89
C GLN A 178 8.18 -1.12 -2.06
N ALA A 179 8.22 -0.99 -0.73
CA ALA A 179 8.46 -2.11 0.17
C ALA A 179 7.42 -3.22 -0.03
N SER A 180 6.15 -2.88 -0.25
CA SER A 180 5.08 -3.84 -0.54
C SER A 180 5.24 -4.50 -1.91
N ILE A 181 5.64 -3.75 -2.95
CA ILE A 181 5.93 -4.29 -4.29
C ILE A 181 7.07 -5.32 -4.23
N ASP A 182 8.10 -5.05 -3.43
CA ASP A 182 9.24 -5.94 -3.27
C ASP A 182 8.86 -7.29 -2.62
N GLN A 183 7.76 -7.33 -1.86
CA GLN A 183 7.23 -8.55 -1.23
C GLN A 183 6.35 -9.41 -2.15
N ILE A 184 6.04 -8.95 -3.38
CA ILE A 184 5.33 -9.73 -4.38
C ILE A 184 6.31 -10.70 -5.03
N MET A 185 6.15 -11.99 -4.73
CA MET A 185 7.11 -13.03 -5.07
C MET A 185 6.65 -13.98 -6.18
N ASN A 186 5.33 -14.12 -6.40
CA ASN A 186 4.85 -15.05 -7.42
C ASN A 186 5.10 -14.50 -8.83
N VAL A 187 5.77 -15.31 -9.66
CA VAL A 187 6.07 -14.97 -11.05
C VAL A 187 4.82 -14.74 -11.90
N SER A 188 3.69 -15.38 -11.56
CA SER A 188 2.41 -15.15 -12.25
C SER A 188 1.91 -13.71 -12.09
N ASN A 189 2.39 -12.99 -11.07
CA ASN A 189 2.01 -11.61 -10.78
C ASN A 189 3.03 -10.59 -11.32
N ASN A 190 3.97 -10.99 -12.17
CA ASN A 190 4.97 -10.08 -12.75
C ASN A 190 4.34 -8.90 -13.50
N THR A 191 3.24 -9.10 -14.22
CA THR A 191 2.51 -8.02 -14.90
C THR A 191 1.93 -7.03 -13.90
N VAL A 192 1.33 -7.51 -12.80
CA VAL A 192 0.80 -6.65 -11.73
C VAL A 192 1.93 -5.90 -11.02
N LYS A 193 3.07 -6.56 -10.80
CA LYS A 193 4.27 -5.93 -10.22
C LYS A 193 4.78 -4.79 -11.10
N GLN A 194 4.83 -4.98 -12.42
CA GLN A 194 5.21 -3.94 -13.39
C GLN A 194 4.18 -2.80 -13.44
N GLU A 195 2.88 -3.10 -13.37
CA GLU A 195 1.82 -2.10 -13.27
C GLU A 195 2.02 -1.22 -12.03
N LEU A 196 2.20 -1.83 -10.85
CA LEU A 196 2.43 -1.13 -9.60
C LEU A 196 3.72 -0.29 -9.64
N GLN A 197 4.80 -0.79 -10.23
CA GLN A 197 6.03 -0.03 -10.41
C GLN A 197 5.83 1.19 -11.33
N THR A 198 5.07 1.02 -12.41
CA THR A 198 4.72 2.13 -13.31
C THR A 198 3.92 3.20 -12.59
N ARG A 199 2.95 2.78 -11.77
CA ARG A 199 2.14 3.67 -10.95
C ARG A 199 2.94 4.39 -9.88
N LEU A 200 3.88 3.71 -9.22
CA LEU A 200 4.81 4.31 -8.26
C LEU A 200 5.73 5.34 -8.94
N ASN A 201 6.23 5.05 -10.14
CA ASN A 201 7.02 5.99 -10.93
C ASN A 201 6.19 7.22 -11.35
N GLU A 202 4.91 7.05 -11.67
CA GLU A 202 3.98 8.16 -11.92
C GLU A 202 3.74 8.99 -10.66
N ALA A 203 3.47 8.36 -9.52
CA ALA A 203 3.28 9.04 -8.23
C ALA A 203 4.50 9.88 -7.84
N ASN A 204 5.72 9.33 -8.01
CA ASN A 204 6.97 10.05 -7.81
C ASN A 204 7.12 11.27 -8.72
N ARG A 205 6.82 11.11 -10.03
CA ARG A 205 6.87 12.22 -11.00
C ARG A 205 5.88 13.32 -10.65
N GLN A 206 4.66 12.96 -10.27
CA GLN A 206 3.63 13.91 -9.87
C GLN A 206 4.01 14.66 -8.59
N TYR A 207 4.54 13.95 -7.59
CA TYR A 207 5.03 14.55 -6.35
C TYR A 207 6.16 15.56 -6.63
N ALA A 208 7.16 15.17 -7.41
CA ALA A 208 8.26 16.06 -7.79
C ALA A 208 7.77 17.30 -8.56
N TYR A 209 6.84 17.11 -9.50
CA TYR A 209 6.23 18.20 -10.26
C TYR A 209 5.50 19.18 -9.34
N ASN A 210 4.65 18.68 -8.43
CA ASN A 210 3.87 19.49 -7.51
C ASN A 210 4.76 20.30 -6.56
N ASN A 211 5.82 19.68 -6.03
CA ASN A 211 6.79 20.36 -5.17
C ASN A 211 7.54 21.46 -5.92
N ASN A 212 7.96 21.20 -7.16
CA ASN A 212 8.63 22.21 -7.98
C ASN A 212 7.69 23.36 -8.35
N LEU A 213 6.42 23.06 -8.62
CA LEU A 213 5.40 24.07 -8.86
C LEU A 213 5.14 24.92 -7.61
N ALA A 214 4.97 24.30 -6.45
CA ALA A 214 4.81 25.00 -5.18
C ALA A 214 5.99 25.92 -4.86
N LYS A 215 7.24 25.45 -5.07
CA LYS A 215 8.44 26.29 -4.95
C LYS A 215 8.45 27.45 -5.95
N SER A 216 8.07 27.18 -7.21
CA SER A 216 8.02 28.22 -8.24
C SER A 216 6.97 29.30 -7.91
N ILE A 217 5.82 28.90 -7.35
CA ILE A 217 4.79 29.81 -6.86
C ILE A 217 5.29 30.57 -5.64
N GLY A 218 5.90 29.91 -4.66
CA GLY A 218 6.47 30.60 -3.49
C GLY A 218 7.53 31.64 -3.87
N ASN A 219 8.35 31.34 -4.88
CA ASN A 219 9.45 32.19 -5.32
C ASN A 219 9.03 33.50 -6.00
N ILE A 220 7.79 33.63 -6.48
CA ILE A 220 7.30 34.89 -7.05
C ILE A 220 6.85 35.88 -5.96
N PHE A 221 6.68 35.44 -4.72
CA PHE A 221 6.30 36.29 -3.60
C PHE A 221 7.51 36.79 -2.81
N THR A 222 7.35 37.97 -2.21
CA THR A 222 8.36 38.61 -1.34
C THR A 222 8.54 37.89 0.00
N SER A 223 7.51 37.16 0.46
CA SER A 223 7.54 36.40 1.71
C SER A 223 6.58 35.21 1.65
N SER A 224 6.68 34.33 2.64
CA SER A 224 5.79 33.17 2.84
C SER A 224 4.33 33.54 3.05
N SER A 225 4.02 34.78 3.43
CA SER A 225 2.64 35.28 3.55
C SER A 225 1.93 35.45 2.20
N GLN A 226 2.69 35.43 1.09
CA GLN A 226 2.16 35.55 -0.28
C GLN A 226 1.33 36.82 -0.54
N ILE A 227 1.56 37.90 0.20
CA ILE A 227 0.79 39.16 0.09
C ILE A 227 1.27 40.03 -1.08
N ALA A 228 2.58 40.02 -1.39
CA ALA A 228 3.17 40.87 -2.42
C ALA A 228 4.13 40.11 -3.34
N LEU A 229 4.07 40.40 -4.64
CA LEU A 229 4.98 39.87 -5.66
C LEU A 229 6.33 40.57 -5.62
N LYS A 230 7.41 39.86 -5.99
CA LYS A 230 8.72 40.48 -6.21
C LYS A 230 8.68 41.44 -7.40
N SER A 231 9.46 42.51 -7.34
CA SER A 231 9.48 43.57 -8.37
C SER A 231 9.90 43.10 -9.76
N ASN A 232 10.67 42.01 -9.84
CA ASN A 232 11.15 41.42 -11.09
C ASN A 232 10.19 40.38 -11.71
N VAL A 233 9.01 40.13 -11.12
CA VAL A 233 8.03 39.20 -11.67
C VAL A 233 7.33 39.83 -12.88
N THR A 234 7.47 39.18 -14.04
CA THR A 234 6.86 39.63 -15.30
C THR A 234 5.53 38.95 -15.57
N GLN A 235 4.74 39.48 -16.50
CA GLN A 235 3.52 38.80 -16.96
C GLN A 235 3.84 37.44 -17.60
N SER A 236 4.95 37.33 -18.32
CA SER A 236 5.41 36.06 -18.89
C SER A 236 5.66 35.00 -17.80
N THR A 237 6.25 35.39 -16.67
CA THR A 237 6.43 34.49 -15.50
C THR A 237 5.08 33.99 -14.98
N LEU A 238 4.08 34.86 -14.91
CA LEU A 238 2.73 34.51 -14.43
C LEU A 238 2.01 33.59 -15.41
N ASP A 239 2.13 33.84 -16.72
CA ASP A 239 1.49 33.03 -17.76
C ASP A 239 2.10 31.62 -17.82
N ASP A 240 3.42 31.50 -17.63
CA ASP A 240 4.08 30.20 -17.55
C ASP A 240 3.67 29.40 -16.32
N LEU A 241 3.55 30.06 -15.16
CA LEU A 241 3.01 29.43 -13.94
C LEU A 241 1.57 28.97 -14.13
N LYS A 242 0.74 29.80 -14.76
CA LYS A 242 -0.65 29.45 -15.06
C LYS A 242 -0.73 28.21 -15.95
N LYS A 243 0.04 28.13 -17.03
CA LYS A 243 0.11 26.94 -17.90
C LYS A 243 0.52 25.68 -17.14
N LYS A 244 1.48 25.80 -16.20
CA LYS A 244 1.90 24.68 -15.33
C LYS A 244 0.77 24.22 -14.41
N ILE A 245 0.04 25.15 -13.79
CA ILE A 245 -1.13 24.85 -12.94
C ILE A 245 -2.25 24.16 -13.74
N GLU A 246 -2.54 24.64 -14.94
CA GLU A 246 -3.57 24.07 -15.82
C GLU A 246 -3.21 22.65 -16.27
N ARG A 247 -1.95 22.39 -16.62
CA ARG A 247 -1.46 21.04 -16.95
C ARG A 247 -1.62 20.07 -15.78
N CYS A 248 -1.32 20.52 -14.55
CA CYS A 248 -1.52 19.72 -13.34
C CYS A 248 -3.01 19.34 -13.16
N SER A 249 -3.90 20.32 -13.32
CA SER A 249 -5.34 20.14 -13.11
C SER A 249 -5.98 19.23 -14.17
N LYS A 250 -5.62 19.41 -15.45
CA LYS A 250 -6.09 18.56 -16.55
C LYS A 250 -5.67 17.10 -16.36
N SER A 251 -4.43 16.86 -15.95
CA SER A 251 -3.94 15.51 -15.66
C SER A 251 -4.70 14.82 -14.52
N ARG A 252 -5.27 15.57 -13.57
CA ARG A 252 -6.10 15.02 -12.48
C ARG A 252 -7.50 14.65 -12.98
N MET A 253 -8.12 15.50 -13.80
CA MET A 253 -9.47 15.26 -14.35
C MET A 253 -9.51 14.12 -15.37
N GLU A 254 -8.50 13.98 -16.22
CA GLU A 254 -8.44 12.85 -17.17
C GLU A 254 -8.22 11.51 -16.46
N ARG A 255 -7.56 11.52 -15.28
CA ARG A 255 -7.34 10.33 -14.46
C ARG A 255 -8.60 9.86 -13.72
N SER A 256 -9.39 10.77 -13.16
CA SER A 256 -10.66 10.39 -12.51
C SER A 256 -11.67 9.79 -13.50
N ILE A 257 -11.63 10.20 -14.77
CA ILE A 257 -12.46 9.64 -15.83
C ILE A 257 -12.00 8.23 -16.23
N ASN A 258 -10.68 8.00 -16.38
CA ASN A 258 -10.15 6.67 -16.74
C ASN A 258 -10.21 5.64 -15.62
N TYR A 259 -10.17 6.05 -14.35
CA TYR A 259 -10.32 5.14 -13.22
C TYR A 259 -11.73 4.52 -13.16
N ASN A 260 -12.76 5.31 -13.44
CA ASN A 260 -14.15 4.84 -13.48
C ASN A 260 -14.43 3.87 -14.64
N SER A 261 -13.75 4.00 -15.77
CA SER A 261 -13.91 3.07 -16.91
C SER A 261 -13.15 1.75 -16.74
N PHE A 262 -12.06 1.73 -15.96
CA PHE A 262 -11.31 0.51 -15.68
C PHE A 262 -12.00 -0.37 -14.62
N ASN A 263 -12.63 0.22 -13.60
CA ASN A 263 -13.38 -0.53 -12.57
C ASN A 263 -14.74 -1.05 -13.06
N SER A 264 -15.37 -0.41 -14.04
CA SER A 264 -16.60 -0.93 -14.66
C SER A 264 -16.37 -2.14 -15.57
N SER A 265 -15.12 -2.44 -15.92
CA SER A 265 -14.75 -3.53 -16.84
C SER A 265 -14.35 -4.83 -16.12
N ASN A 266 -14.15 -4.78 -14.80
CA ASN A 266 -13.77 -5.93 -13.97
C ASN A 266 -14.92 -6.49 -13.11
N THR A 267 -16.17 -6.06 -13.36
CA THR A 267 -17.38 -6.48 -12.63
C THR A 267 -18.44 -7.15 -13.51
N THR A 268 -18.09 -7.57 -14.72
CA THR A 268 -18.94 -8.39 -15.61
C THR A 268 -18.30 -9.73 -15.93
#